data_AF-A0A955A9N5-F1
#
_entry.id   AF-A0A955A9N5-F1
#
_cell.length_a   1.000
_cell.length_b   1.000
_cell.length_c   1.000
_cell.angle_alpha   90.00
_cell.angle_beta   90.00
_cell.angle_gamma   90.00
#
_symmetry.space_group_name_H-M   'P 1'
#
loop_
_entity.id
_entity.type
_entity.pdbx_description
1 polymer ?
#
loop_
_entity_poly.entity_id
_entity_poly.type
_entity_poly.pdbx_seq_one_letter_code
_entity_poly.pdbx_strand_id
1 'polypeptide(L)'
;ILKQMEQLREKYTEGTPEYDREEKAIASQDTEFRLELVKMRKEFDSSRANVLVKVYSEITHWVKYLSDNMGIQLVMRITREKMDASKPETVQMVMSQDVLYYSPTVDYTDWVLKALQNEAAKTANARPAGNTQTR
;
A
#
# COMPACT_ATOMS: atom_id res chain seq x y z
N ILE A 1 24.57 -13.23 -10.82
CA ILE A 1 25.80 -12.81 -11.51
C ILE A 1 27.09 -13.28 -10.87
N LEU A 2 27.56 -12.74 -9.72
CA LEU A 2 28.93 -12.98 -9.24
C LEU A 2 29.29 -14.48 -9.17
N LYS A 3 28.39 -15.27 -8.56
CA LYS A 3 28.51 -16.73 -8.48
C LYS A 3 28.43 -17.45 -9.85
N GLN A 4 27.66 -16.91 -10.80
CA GLN A 4 27.53 -17.49 -12.16
C GLN A 4 28.76 -17.16 -13.02
N MET A 5 29.34 -15.97 -12.85
CA MET A 5 30.58 -15.55 -13.52
C MET A 5 31.79 -16.32 -13.00
N GLU A 6 31.83 -16.59 -11.70
CA GLU A 6 32.84 -17.44 -11.07
C GLU A 6 32.78 -18.88 -11.62
N GLN A 7 31.58 -19.46 -11.68
CA GLN A 7 31.35 -20.78 -12.30
C GLN A 7 31.67 -20.82 -13.80
N LEU A 8 31.56 -19.69 -14.51
CA LEU A 8 31.93 -19.60 -15.91
C LEU A 8 33.45 -19.65 -16.10
N ARG A 9 34.19 -18.89 -15.27
CA ARG A 9 35.66 -18.86 -15.25
C ARG A 9 36.29 -20.19 -14.83
N GLU A 10 35.58 -20.99 -14.04
CA GLU A 10 36.00 -22.36 -13.70
C GLU A 10 35.81 -23.37 -14.85
N LYS A 11 34.89 -23.10 -15.79
CA LYS A 11 34.52 -24.03 -16.86
C LYS A 11 35.14 -23.72 -18.22
N TYR A 12 35.39 -22.45 -18.51
CA TYR A 12 35.92 -22.00 -19.79
C TYR A 12 37.06 -21.01 -19.59
N THR A 13 38.08 -21.10 -20.44
CA THR A 13 39.18 -20.13 -20.48
C THR A 13 38.68 -18.79 -21.03
N GLU A 14 39.01 -17.70 -20.36
CA GLU A 14 38.68 -16.35 -20.81
C GLU A 14 39.20 -16.10 -22.24
N GLY A 15 38.34 -15.53 -23.11
CA GLY A 15 38.67 -15.23 -24.51
C GLY A 15 38.45 -16.37 -25.50
N THR A 16 37.88 -17.51 -25.08
CA THR A 16 37.36 -18.50 -26.04
C THR A 16 35.98 -18.10 -26.56
N PRO A 17 35.61 -18.52 -27.79
CA PRO A 17 34.28 -18.24 -28.34
C PRO A 17 33.13 -18.75 -27.47
N GLU A 18 33.34 -19.82 -26.71
CA GLU A 18 32.38 -20.40 -25.78
C GLU A 18 32.21 -19.56 -24.52
N TYR A 19 33.30 -19.03 -23.96
CA TYR A 19 33.27 -18.12 -22.82
C TYR A 19 32.50 -16.84 -23.16
N ASP A 20 32.81 -16.21 -24.29
CA ASP A 20 32.18 -14.95 -24.72
C ASP A 20 30.67 -15.11 -24.94
N ARG A 21 30.22 -16.28 -25.43
CA ARG A 21 28.79 -16.57 -25.62
C ARG A 21 28.05 -16.67 -24.30
N GLU A 22 28.60 -17.42 -23.35
CA GLU A 22 27.98 -17.63 -22.04
C GLU A 22 28.06 -16.37 -21.16
N GLU A 23 29.16 -15.62 -21.23
CA GLU A 23 29.29 -14.33 -20.56
C GLU A 23 28.21 -13.36 -21.06
N LYS A 24 28.03 -13.28 -22.40
CA LYS A 24 26.99 -12.47 -23.02
C LYS A 24 25.58 -12.93 -22.63
N ALA A 25 25.36 -14.24 -22.49
CA ALA A 25 24.07 -14.78 -22.04
C ALA A 25 23.77 -14.39 -20.60
N ILE A 26 24.73 -14.52 -19.67
CA ILE A 26 24.55 -14.12 -18.27
C ILE A 26 24.35 -12.60 -18.15
N ALA A 27 25.11 -11.80 -18.90
CA ALA A 27 24.94 -10.34 -18.92
C ALA A 27 23.56 -9.92 -19.47
N SER A 28 23.05 -10.62 -20.49
CA SER A 28 21.70 -10.41 -21.02
C SER A 28 20.63 -10.75 -19.99
N GLN A 29 20.76 -11.91 -19.30
CA GLN A 29 19.83 -12.33 -18.26
C GLN A 29 19.82 -11.36 -17.07
N ASP A 30 20.96 -10.84 -16.65
CA ASP A 30 21.00 -9.83 -15.59
C ASP A 30 20.31 -8.53 -16.00
N THR A 31 20.55 -8.08 -17.24
CA THR A 31 19.91 -6.89 -17.77
C THR A 31 18.39 -7.05 -17.81
N GLU A 32 17.91 -8.21 -18.27
CA GLU A 32 16.49 -8.55 -18.31
C GLU A 32 15.88 -8.61 -16.91
N PHE A 33 16.55 -9.27 -15.97
CA PHE A 33 16.12 -9.36 -14.57
C PHE A 33 16.02 -7.98 -13.92
N ARG A 34 17.01 -7.10 -14.13
CA ARG A 34 16.95 -5.71 -13.62
C ARG A 34 15.79 -4.94 -14.22
N LEU A 35 15.53 -5.11 -15.52
CA LEU A 35 14.39 -4.48 -16.18
C LEU A 35 13.05 -4.99 -15.60
N GLU A 36 12.95 -6.29 -15.35
CA GLU A 36 11.79 -6.91 -14.71
C GLU A 36 11.57 -6.37 -13.29
N LEU A 37 12.62 -6.25 -12.47
CA LEU A 37 12.53 -5.65 -11.14
C LEU A 37 11.99 -4.21 -11.19
N VAL A 38 12.46 -3.41 -12.15
CA VAL A 38 11.98 -2.03 -12.33
C VAL A 38 10.50 -2.02 -12.73
N LYS A 39 10.08 -2.90 -13.64
CA LYS A 39 8.68 -3.05 -14.04
C LYS A 39 7.81 -3.47 -12.86
N MET A 40 8.20 -4.52 -12.14
CA MET A 40 7.48 -5.02 -10.96
C MET A 40 7.33 -3.92 -9.90
N ARG A 41 8.40 -3.15 -9.63
CA ARG A 41 8.32 -2.01 -8.70
C ARG A 41 7.29 -0.98 -9.16
N LYS A 42 7.32 -0.61 -10.44
CA LYS A 42 6.37 0.36 -11.02
C LYS A 42 4.92 -0.14 -10.95
N GLU A 43 4.70 -1.40 -11.27
CA GLU A 43 3.38 -2.03 -11.20
C GLU A 43 2.87 -2.07 -9.76
N PHE A 44 3.74 -2.41 -8.81
CA PHE A 44 3.42 -2.41 -7.40
C PHE A 44 3.10 -1.01 -6.86
N ASP A 45 3.88 0.00 -7.23
CA ASP A 45 3.62 1.40 -6.86
C ASP A 45 2.27 1.88 -7.45
N SER A 46 1.97 1.52 -8.69
CA SER A 46 0.69 1.84 -9.34
C SER A 46 -0.48 1.12 -8.67
N SER A 47 -0.32 -0.16 -8.33
CA SER A 47 -1.32 -0.95 -7.61
C SER A 47 -1.59 -0.37 -6.22
N ARG A 48 -0.55 0.04 -5.49
CA ARG A 48 -0.68 0.74 -4.21
C ARG A 48 -1.47 2.04 -4.33
N ALA A 49 -1.19 2.85 -5.35
CA ALA A 49 -1.94 4.07 -5.61
C ALA A 49 -3.43 3.77 -5.84
N ASN A 50 -3.75 2.75 -6.65
CA ASN A 50 -5.13 2.34 -6.91
C ASN A 50 -5.85 1.89 -5.62
N VAL A 51 -5.17 1.14 -4.76
CA VAL A 51 -5.72 0.74 -3.46
C VAL A 51 -6.00 1.96 -2.56
N LEU A 52 -5.08 2.91 -2.49
CA LEU A 52 -5.27 4.14 -1.69
C LEU A 52 -6.45 4.97 -2.19
N VAL A 53 -6.58 5.14 -3.51
CA VAL A 53 -7.73 5.84 -4.12
C VAL A 53 -9.04 5.13 -3.81
N LYS A 54 -9.05 3.79 -3.91
CA LYS A 54 -10.23 2.99 -3.57
C LYS A 54 -10.63 3.17 -2.11
N VAL A 55 -9.70 3.03 -1.18
CA VAL A 55 -9.96 3.21 0.27
C VAL A 55 -10.48 4.62 0.56
N TYR A 56 -9.89 5.64 -0.05
CA TYR A 56 -10.36 7.01 0.10
C TYR A 56 -11.79 7.20 -0.45
N SER A 57 -12.11 6.60 -1.59
CA SER A 57 -13.46 6.61 -2.15
C SER A 57 -14.48 5.91 -1.24
N GLU A 58 -14.12 4.80 -0.60
CA GLU A 58 -15.00 4.07 0.31
C GLU A 58 -15.25 4.87 1.59
N ILE A 59 -14.21 5.50 2.16
CA ILE A 59 -14.35 6.39 3.31
C ILE A 59 -15.27 7.56 2.98
N THR A 60 -15.02 8.26 1.86
CA THR A 60 -15.81 9.43 1.46
C THR A 60 -17.27 9.06 1.16
N HIS A 61 -17.53 7.87 0.61
CA HIS A 61 -18.89 7.35 0.43
C HIS A 61 -19.64 7.26 1.77
N TRP A 62 -19.06 6.60 2.77
CA TRP A 62 -19.70 6.43 4.08
C TRP A 62 -19.81 7.73 4.86
N VAL A 63 -18.80 8.60 4.79
CA VAL A 63 -18.85 9.94 5.37
C VAL A 63 -19.98 10.74 4.76
N LYS A 64 -20.14 10.71 3.43
CA LYS A 64 -21.23 11.40 2.74
C LYS A 64 -22.59 10.84 3.13
N TYR A 65 -22.74 9.51 3.12
CA TYR A 65 -23.98 8.85 3.54
C TYR A 65 -24.41 9.26 4.96
N LEU A 66 -23.47 9.25 5.90
CA LEU A 66 -23.74 9.68 7.27
C LEU A 66 -24.14 11.16 7.31
N SER A 67 -23.40 11.99 6.58
CA SER A 67 -23.59 13.44 6.58
C SER A 67 -24.96 13.84 6.03
N ASP A 68 -25.38 13.24 4.92
CA ASP A 68 -26.69 13.49 4.32
C ASP A 68 -27.84 13.10 5.27
N ASN A 69 -27.71 11.97 5.98
CA ASN A 69 -28.73 11.47 6.91
C ASN A 69 -28.81 12.28 8.21
N MET A 70 -27.70 12.88 8.64
CA MET A 70 -27.62 13.64 9.90
C MET A 70 -27.68 15.16 9.68
N GLY A 71 -27.76 15.64 8.44
CA GLY A 71 -27.71 17.07 8.12
C GLY A 71 -26.35 17.71 8.44
N ILE A 72 -25.26 16.94 8.36
CA ILE A 72 -23.90 17.45 8.58
C ILE A 72 -23.42 18.11 7.30
N GLN A 73 -23.05 19.39 7.40
CA GLN A 73 -22.66 20.20 6.24
C GLN A 73 -21.15 20.19 5.97
N LEU A 74 -20.34 19.87 6.99
CA LEU A 74 -18.89 19.87 6.92
C LEU A 74 -18.31 18.78 7.81
N VAL A 75 -17.34 18.04 7.28
CA VAL A 75 -16.55 17.05 8.02
C VAL A 75 -15.09 17.44 7.92
N MET A 76 -14.41 17.52 9.07
CA MET A 76 -12.99 17.85 9.15
C MET A 76 -12.20 16.65 9.64
N ARG A 77 -11.01 16.44 9.07
CA ARG A 77 -10.06 15.49 9.63
C ARG A 77 -9.48 16.08 10.90
N ILE A 78 -9.52 15.31 11.98
CA ILE A 78 -8.94 15.68 13.27
C ILE A 78 -7.86 14.68 13.66
N THR A 79 -6.95 15.11 14.55
CA THR A 79 -5.99 14.23 15.20
C THR A 79 -6.40 14.07 16.66
N ARG A 80 -6.39 12.84 17.18
CA ARG A 80 -6.78 12.53 18.58
C ARG A 80 -5.63 12.72 19.58
N GLU A 81 -4.54 13.36 19.17
CA GLU A 81 -3.37 13.55 20.03
C GLU A 81 -3.66 14.59 21.10
N LYS A 82 -3.25 14.27 22.33
CA LYS A 82 -3.41 15.13 23.48
C LYS A 82 -2.09 15.80 23.80
N MET A 83 -2.15 17.05 24.21
CA MET A 83 -0.98 17.78 24.68
C MET A 83 -0.45 17.12 25.97
N ASP A 84 0.83 16.77 25.96
CA ASP A 84 1.57 16.32 27.14
C ASP A 84 2.64 17.37 27.46
N ALA A 85 2.45 18.09 28.56
CA ALA A 85 3.37 19.16 28.96
C ALA A 85 4.79 18.65 29.26
N SER A 86 4.97 17.35 29.51
CA SER A 86 6.29 16.75 29.68
C SER A 86 7.02 16.49 28.36
N LYS A 87 6.32 16.63 27.22
CA LYS A 87 6.79 16.33 25.86
C LYS A 87 6.61 17.55 24.95
N PRO A 88 7.62 18.43 24.84
CA PRO A 88 7.55 19.65 24.03
C PRO A 88 7.08 19.42 22.59
N GLU A 89 7.41 18.27 22.00
CA GLU A 89 6.99 17.86 20.66
C GLU A 89 5.46 17.75 20.53
N THR A 90 4.77 17.25 21.56
CA THR A 90 3.31 17.14 21.55
C THR A 90 2.64 18.50 21.70
N VAL A 91 3.28 19.43 22.43
CA VAL A 91 2.79 20.80 22.59
C VAL A 91 2.82 21.52 21.24
N GLN A 92 3.96 21.48 20.55
CA GLN A 92 4.09 22.12 19.25
C GLN A 92 3.12 21.51 18.22
N MET A 93 2.90 20.19 18.26
CA MET A 93 1.98 19.52 17.35
C MET A 93 0.52 19.89 17.62
N VAL A 94 0.08 19.97 18.87
CA VAL A 94 -1.30 20.39 19.19
C VAL A 94 -1.52 21.86 18.86
N MET A 95 -0.52 22.71 19.04
CA MET A 95 -0.61 24.13 18.69
C MET A 95 -0.70 24.40 17.18
N SER A 96 -0.27 23.46 16.33
CA SER A 96 -0.37 23.61 14.87
C SER A 96 -1.66 23.05 14.28
N GLN A 97 -2.56 22.50 15.09
CA GLN A 97 -3.83 21.96 14.62
C GLN A 97 -4.83 23.06 14.29
N ASP A 98 -5.54 22.91 13.18
CA ASP A 98 -6.61 23.83 12.77
C ASP A 98 -7.83 23.77 13.72
N VAL A 99 -8.00 22.64 14.43
CA VAL A 99 -9.12 22.41 15.34
C VAL A 99 -8.63 22.45 16.78
N LEU A 100 -8.99 23.52 17.50
CA LEU A 100 -8.63 23.71 18.91
C LEU A 100 -9.44 22.82 19.86
N TYR A 101 -10.70 22.55 19.52
CA TYR A 101 -11.62 21.76 20.33
C TYR A 101 -12.69 21.11 19.46
N TYR A 102 -13.04 19.88 19.82
CA TYR A 102 -14.24 19.19 19.33
C TYR A 102 -14.82 18.32 20.44
N SER A 103 -16.14 18.10 20.41
CA SER A 103 -16.76 17.14 21.33
C SER A 103 -16.50 15.71 20.86
N PRO A 104 -16.09 14.76 21.71
CA PRO A 104 -15.95 13.35 21.30
C PRO A 104 -17.23 12.75 20.71
N THR A 105 -18.40 13.30 21.05
CA THR A 105 -19.70 12.87 20.51
C THR A 105 -19.89 13.18 19.03
N VAL A 106 -19.11 14.11 18.46
CA VAL A 106 -19.14 14.45 17.03
C VAL A 106 -18.04 13.74 16.24
N ASP A 107 -17.23 12.88 16.89
CA ASP A 107 -16.26 12.02 16.21
C ASP A 107 -16.95 10.75 15.71
N TYR A 108 -17.29 10.74 14.43
CA TYR A 108 -17.95 9.61 13.77
C TYR A 108 -16.98 8.59 13.16
N THR A 109 -15.67 8.69 13.44
CA THR A 109 -14.66 7.78 12.87
C THR A 109 -15.02 6.31 13.13
N ASP A 110 -15.44 5.98 14.35
CA ASP A 110 -15.74 4.60 14.74
C ASP A 110 -16.99 4.07 14.01
N TRP A 111 -17.95 4.96 13.70
CA TRP A 111 -19.12 4.59 12.91
C TRP A 111 -18.73 4.27 11.46
N VAL A 112 -17.91 5.11 10.84
CA VAL A 112 -17.41 4.91 9.47
C VAL A 112 -16.57 3.63 9.37
N LEU A 113 -15.71 3.38 10.35
CA LEU A 113 -14.90 2.15 10.42
C LEU A 113 -15.78 0.89 10.49
N LYS A 114 -16.85 0.90 11.29
CA LYS A 114 -17.81 -0.21 11.35
C LYS A 114 -18.54 -0.40 10.02
N ALA A 115 -18.95 0.69 9.37
CA ALA A 115 -19.62 0.62 8.06
C ALA A 115 -18.70 -0.01 6.99
N LEU A 116 -17.43 0.41 6.95
CA LEU A 116 -16.40 -0.17 6.08
C LEU A 116 -16.17 -1.66 6.34
N GLN A 117 -16.03 -2.05 7.62
CA GLN A 117 -15.85 -3.46 8.01
C GLN A 117 -17.04 -4.32 7.60
N ASN A 118 -18.27 -3.83 7.78
CA ASN A 118 -19.47 -4.53 7.37
C ASN A 118 -19.54 -4.72 5.86
N GLU A 119 -19.16 -3.69 5.08
CA GLU A 119 -19.12 -3.77 3.63
C GLU A 119 -18.07 -4.81 3.17
N ALA A 120 -16.87 -4.75 3.73
CA ALA A 120 -15.81 -5.72 3.45
C ALA A 120 -16.23 -7.16 3.80
N ALA A 121 -16.92 -7.37 4.92
CA ALA A 121 -17.45 -8.68 5.32
C ALA A 121 -18.52 -9.20 4.36
N LYS A 122 -19.41 -8.33 3.85
CA LYS A 122 -20.39 -8.69 2.82
C LYS A 122 -19.71 -9.09 1.51
N THR A 123 -18.70 -8.33 1.07
CA THR A 123 -17.95 -8.67 -0.15
C THR A 123 -17.19 -9.99 0.00
N ALA A 124 -16.67 -10.28 1.18
CA ALA A 124 -15.99 -11.54 1.47
C ALA A 124 -16.96 -12.75 1.42
N ASN A 125 -18.16 -12.61 1.99
CA ASN A 125 -19.19 -13.66 1.99
C ASN A 125 -19.90 -13.83 0.64
N ALA A 126 -19.83 -12.82 -0.25
CA ALA A 126 -20.39 -12.86 -1.60
C ALA A 126 -19.48 -13.57 -2.62
N ARG A 127 -18.27 -14.00 -2.25
CA ARG A 127 -17.46 -14.89 -3.09
C ARG A 127 -18.05 -16.30 -3.03
N PRO A 128 -18.62 -16.84 -4.12
CA PRO A 128 -19.06 -18.22 -4.13
C PRO A 128 -17.85 -19.12 -3.89
N ALA A 129 -18.02 -20.15 -3.06
CA ALA A 129 -17.07 -21.25 -2.92
C ALA A 129 -16.95 -21.95 -4.29
N GLY A 130 -16.00 -21.50 -5.10
CA GLY A 130 -15.70 -22.06 -6.41
C GLY A 130 -14.95 -23.39 -6.27
N ASN A 131 -15.68 -24.48 -6.45
CA ASN A 131 -15.24 -25.81 -6.88
C ASN A 131 -13.85 -26.30 -6.44
N THR A 132 -13.79 -26.93 -5.26
CA THR A 132 -12.84 -28.01 -5.00
C THR A 132 -13.36 -29.28 -5.69
N GLN A 133 -13.15 -29.39 -7.01
CA GLN A 133 -13.22 -30.68 -7.70
C GLN A 133 -11.85 -31.35 -7.55
N THR A 134 -11.78 -32.30 -6.63
CA THR A 134 -10.70 -33.26 -6.45
C THR A 134 -10.45 -34.00 -7.76
N ARG A 135 -9.20 -34.01 -8.23
CA ARG A 135 -8.71 -34.92 -9.26
C ARG A 135 -7.52 -35.68 -8.71
#